data_AF-A0A7C7EH83-F1
#
_entry.id   AF-A0A7C7EH83-F1
#
_cell.length_a   1.000
_cell.length_b   1.000
_cell.length_c   1.000
_cell.angle_alpha   90.00
_cell.angle_beta   90.00
_cell.angle_gamma   90.00
#
_symmetry.space_group_name_H-M   'P 1'
#
loop_
_entity.id
_entity.type
_entity.pdbx_description
1 polymer ?
#
loop_
_entity_poly.entity_id
_entity_poly.type
_entity_poly.pdbx_seq_one_letter_code
_entity_poly.pdbx_strand_id
1 'polypeptide(L)'
;ARVLLSDYEKAIINLSKDREKFDYIFADPPYDLKICNKIAKLVLESNILKDGGLLIIESDKSEKVIDINQTNMIECKEKIYGRTKISIIRYLEEK
;
A
#
# COMPACT_ATOMS: atom_id res chain seq x y z
N ALA A 1 7.30 -8.66 18.63
CA ALA A 1 6.75 -8.58 17.26
C ALA A 1 5.56 -9.54 17.14
N ARG A 2 4.47 -9.14 16.49
CA ARG A 2 3.29 -9.99 16.22
C ARG A 2 3.39 -10.52 14.79
N VAL A 3 3.17 -11.81 14.60
CA VAL A 3 3.14 -12.44 13.27
C VAL A 3 1.71 -12.92 13.00
N LEU A 4 1.17 -12.57 11.84
CA LEU A 4 -0.15 -13.00 11.38
C LEU A 4 0.03 -14.00 10.24
N LEU A 5 -0.30 -15.27 10.47
CA LEU A 5 -0.31 -16.27 9.42
C LEU A 5 -1.70 -16.34 8.78
N SER A 6 -1.90 -15.54 7.74
CA SER A 6 -3.18 -15.43 7.03
C SER A 6 -2.97 -14.85 5.64
N ASP A 7 -3.97 -15.02 4.78
CA ASP A 7 -4.07 -14.26 3.52
C ASP A 7 -4.00 -12.75 3.80
N TYR A 8 -3.28 -12.00 2.96
CA TYR A 8 -3.01 -10.57 3.18
C TYR A 8 -4.29 -9.74 3.17
N GLU A 9 -5.29 -10.10 2.36
CA GLU A 9 -6.57 -9.38 2.30
C GLU A 9 -7.31 -9.55 3.62
N LYS A 10 -7.37 -10.79 4.12
CA LYS A 10 -7.97 -11.09 5.43
C LYS A 10 -7.22 -10.41 6.56
N ALA A 11 -5.90 -10.38 6.52
CA ALA A 11 -5.08 -9.70 7.52
C ALA A 11 -5.41 -8.20 7.59
N ILE A 12 -5.44 -7.52 6.45
CA ILE A 12 -5.73 -6.08 6.38
C ILE A 12 -7.17 -5.78 6.85
N ILE A 13 -8.15 -6.59 6.45
CA ILE A 13 -9.54 -6.45 6.91
C ILE A 13 -9.65 -6.62 8.43
N ASN A 14 -8.93 -7.59 9.01
CA ASN A 14 -8.96 -7.83 10.46
C ASN A 14 -8.28 -6.68 11.22
N LEU A 15 -7.12 -6.21 10.76
CA LEU A 15 -6.44 -5.05 11.34
C LEU A 15 -7.31 -3.79 11.30
N SER A 16 -8.06 -3.60 10.22
CA SER A 16 -9.04 -2.52 10.10
C SER A 16 -10.17 -2.64 11.13
N LYS A 17 -10.72 -3.83 11.33
CA LYS A 17 -11.74 -4.10 12.35
C LYS A 17 -11.23 -3.84 13.77
N ASP A 18 -9.96 -4.19 14.02
CA ASP A 18 -9.27 -3.92 15.28
C ASP A 18 -8.86 -2.44 15.44
N ARG A 19 -9.16 -1.59 14.43
CA ARG A 19 -8.82 -0.17 14.35
C ARG A 19 -7.32 0.10 14.52
N GLU A 20 -6.49 -0.86 14.12
CA GLU A 20 -5.04 -0.71 14.11
C GLU A 20 -4.64 0.22 12.96
N LYS A 21 -3.82 1.23 13.27
CA LYS A 21 -3.27 2.15 12.28
C LYS A 21 -1.75 2.19 12.32
N PHE A 22 -1.14 2.24 11.16
CA PHE A 22 0.31 2.18 10.98
C PHE A 22 0.84 3.46 10.36
N ASP A 23 2.02 3.89 10.80
CA ASP A 23 2.77 5.00 10.20
C ASP A 23 3.44 4.57 8.88
N TYR A 24 3.85 3.30 8.82
CA TYR A 24 4.51 2.70 7.66
C TYR A 24 3.93 1.32 7.36
N ILE A 25 3.61 1.06 6.11
CA ILE A 25 3.22 -0.26 5.58
C ILE A 25 4.16 -0.59 4.42
N PHE A 26 4.82 -1.73 4.49
CA PHE A 26 5.68 -2.24 3.43
C PHE A 26 5.02 -3.46 2.78
N ALA A 27 4.99 -3.51 1.46
CA ALA A 27 4.51 -4.65 0.71
C ALA A 27 5.51 -5.03 -0.39
N ASP A 28 5.92 -6.30 -0.38
CA ASP A 28 6.75 -6.92 -1.41
C ASP A 28 5.99 -8.13 -1.98
N PRO A 29 4.93 -7.89 -2.77
CA PRO A 29 4.16 -8.96 -3.39
C PRO A 29 4.97 -9.65 -4.50
N PRO A 30 4.74 -10.95 -4.74
CA PRO A 30 5.34 -11.63 -5.89
C PRO A 30 4.88 -10.98 -7.20
N TYR A 31 5.86 -10.59 -8.04
CA TYR A 31 5.64 -9.77 -9.24
C TYR A 31 4.65 -10.38 -10.26
N ASP A 32 4.58 -11.71 -10.37
CA ASP A 32 3.70 -12.40 -11.34
C ASP A 32 2.20 -12.17 -11.10
N LEU A 33 1.80 -11.85 -9.86
CA LEU A 33 0.39 -11.76 -9.51
C LEU A 33 -0.26 -10.43 -9.87
N LYS A 34 0.52 -9.40 -10.22
CA LYS A 34 0.05 -8.04 -10.55
C LYS A 34 -0.95 -7.46 -9.54
N ILE A 35 -0.73 -7.72 -8.24
CA ILE A 35 -1.64 -7.35 -7.15
C ILE A 35 -1.29 -6.02 -6.48
N CYS A 36 -0.26 -5.29 -6.94
CA CYS A 36 0.19 -4.07 -6.28
C CYS A 36 -0.94 -3.02 -6.18
N ASN A 37 -1.72 -2.86 -7.25
CA ASN A 37 -2.90 -2.00 -7.27
C ASN A 37 -3.99 -2.46 -6.30
N LYS A 38 -4.19 -3.77 -6.17
CA LYS A 38 -5.17 -4.33 -5.23
C LYS A 38 -4.75 -4.06 -3.79
N ILE A 39 -3.47 -4.26 -3.46
CA ILE A 39 -2.91 -3.96 -2.13
C ILE A 39 -3.07 -2.47 -1.81
N ALA A 40 -2.68 -1.59 -2.74
CA ALA A 40 -2.80 -0.15 -2.54
C ALA A 40 -4.25 0.27 -2.26
N LYS A 41 -5.22 -0.20 -3.06
CA LYS A 41 -6.65 0.07 -2.83
C LYS A 41 -7.11 -0.45 -1.48
N LEU A 42 -6.81 -1.71 -1.17
CA LEU A 42 -7.26 -2.33 0.07
C LEU A 42 -6.72 -1.59 1.30
N VAL A 43 -5.46 -1.17 1.30
CA VAL A 43 -4.85 -0.41 2.39
C VAL A 43 -5.53 0.97 2.56
N LEU A 44 -5.75 1.68 1.46
CA LEU A 44 -6.38 3.00 1.46
C LEU A 44 -7.85 2.93 1.90
N GLU A 45 -8.61 1.94 1.41
CA GLU A 45 -10.02 1.74 1.77
C GLU A 45 -10.20 1.22 3.21
N SER A 46 -9.22 0.48 3.73
CA SER A 46 -9.31 -0.13 5.06
C SER A 46 -8.98 0.84 6.21
N ASN A 47 -8.57 2.08 5.93
CA ASN A 47 -8.22 3.11 6.93
C ASN A 47 -7.20 2.62 8.00
N ILE A 48 -6.30 1.71 7.60
CA ILE A 48 -5.22 1.18 8.45
C ILE A 48 -3.94 1.98 8.33
N LEU A 49 -3.88 2.96 7.43
CA LEU A 49 -2.79 3.91 7.33
C LEU A 49 -3.16 5.16 8.14
N LYS A 50 -2.23 5.65 8.97
CA LYS A 50 -2.41 6.91 9.67
C LYS A 50 -2.36 8.08 8.70
N ASP A 51 -2.81 9.23 9.18
CA ASP A 51 -2.54 10.45 8.44
C ASP A 51 -1.04 10.69 8.26
N GLY A 52 -0.67 11.14 7.06
CA GLY A 52 0.72 11.37 6.69
C GLY A 52 1.53 10.08 6.57
N GLY A 53 0.93 8.91 6.84
CA GLY A 53 1.54 7.60 6.79
C GLY A 53 1.94 7.21 5.37
N LEU A 54 2.89 6.29 5.28
CA LEU A 54 3.45 5.82 4.02
C LEU A 54 3.13 4.35 3.76
N LEU A 55 2.64 4.08 2.56
CA LEU A 55 2.59 2.75 1.97
C LEU A 55 3.72 2.64 0.95
N ILE A 56 4.62 1.69 1.14
CA ILE A 56 5.76 1.42 0.28
C ILE A 56 5.55 0.07 -0.37
N ILE A 57 5.44 0.05 -1.70
CA ILE A 57 5.24 -1.16 -2.49
C ILE A 57 6.44 -1.37 -3.40
N GLU A 58 7.02 -2.56 -3.35
CA GLU A 58 8.00 -3.02 -4.32
C GLU A 58 7.30 -3.78 -5.45
N SER A 59 7.59 -3.44 -6.71
CA SER A 59 6.99 -4.06 -7.89
C SER A 59 8.00 -4.16 -9.05
N ASP A 60 7.68 -4.92 -10.10
CA ASP A 60 8.41 -4.80 -11.36
C ASP A 60 8.12 -3.42 -11.98
N LYS A 61 9.09 -2.85 -12.70
CA LYS A 61 8.95 -1.54 -13.36
C LYS A 61 7.77 -1.44 -14.34
N SER A 62 7.34 -2.57 -14.90
CA SER A 62 6.23 -2.64 -15.84
C SER A 62 4.85 -2.63 -15.17
N GLU A 63 4.78 -2.91 -13.87
CA GLU A 63 3.52 -2.96 -13.13
C GLU A 63 3.06 -1.56 -12.70
N LYS A 64 1.77 -1.26 -12.82
CA LYS A 64 1.18 -0.02 -12.31
C LYS A 64 0.64 -0.26 -10.90
N VAL A 65 1.19 0.46 -9.92
CA VAL A 65 0.80 0.33 -8.51
C VAL A 65 -0.45 1.14 -8.18
N ILE A 66 -0.66 2.28 -8.82
CA ILE A 66 -1.88 3.08 -8.61
C ILE A 66 -2.23 3.87 -9.87
N ASP A 67 -3.53 4.04 -10.13
CA ASP A 67 -4.01 5.01 -11.10
C ASP A 67 -4.26 6.33 -10.37
N ILE A 68 -3.36 7.30 -10.60
CA ILE A 68 -3.29 8.60 -9.90
C ILE A 68 -4.58 9.44 -10.04
N ASN A 69 -5.49 9.05 -10.92
CA ASN A 69 -6.76 9.74 -11.14
C ASN A 69 -7.80 9.54 -10.01
N GLN A 70 -7.55 8.71 -9.00
CA GLN A 70 -8.61 8.31 -8.07
C GLN A 70 -8.71 9.07 -6.74
N THR A 71 -7.75 9.91 -6.33
CA THR A 71 -7.99 10.75 -5.13
C THR A 71 -7.06 11.95 -5.00
N ASN A 72 -7.62 13.11 -4.68
CA ASN A 72 -6.89 14.32 -4.29
C ASN A 72 -6.17 14.17 -2.93
N MET A 73 -6.29 13.01 -2.29
CA MET A 73 -5.82 12.74 -0.92
C MET A 73 -4.56 11.87 -0.86
N ILE A 74 -3.85 11.67 -1.98
CA ILE A 74 -2.60 10.89 -1.98
C ILE A 74 -1.48 11.57 -2.76
N GLU A 75 -0.26 11.47 -2.26
CA GLU A 75 0.95 11.69 -3.06
C GLU A 75 1.58 10.35 -3.43
N CYS A 76 1.97 10.17 -4.68
CA CYS A 76 2.70 8.98 -5.13
C CYS A 76 4.07 9.39 -5.68
N LYS A 77 5.13 8.74 -5.19
CA LYS A 77 6.50 8.88 -5.70
C LYS A 77 7.02 7.51 -6.10
N GLU A 78 7.54 7.42 -7.31
CA GLU A 78 8.11 6.17 -7.84
C GLU A 78 9.63 6.32 -8.03
N LYS A 79 10.39 5.29 -7.66
CA LYS A 79 11.82 5.18 -7.92
C LYS A 79 12.12 3.84 -8.58
N ILE A 80 12.82 3.88 -9.71
CA ILE A 80 13.18 2.67 -10.48
C ILE A 80 14.65 2.35 -10.23
N TYR A 81 14.92 1.10 -9.84
CA TYR A 81 16.25 0.55 -9.64
C TYR A 81 16.40 -0.71 -10.50
N GLY A 82 16.94 -0.56 -11.71
CA GLY A 82 17.09 -1.66 -12.66
C GLY A 82 15.74 -2.21 -13.13
N ARG A 83 15.35 -3.41 -12.66
CA ARG A 83 14.06 -4.04 -12.97
C ARG A 83 12.98 -3.74 -11.92
N THR A 84 13.41 -3.39 -10.71
CA THR A 84 12.53 -3.13 -9.57
C THR A 84 12.08 -1.68 -9.56
N LYS A 85 10.85 -1.44 -9.16
CA LYS A 85 10.26 -0.13 -8.91
C LYS A 85 9.72 -0.09 -7.49
N ILE A 86 10.03 0.98 -6.78
CA ILE A 86 9.50 1.27 -5.45
C ILE A 86 8.50 2.39 -5.59
N SER A 87 7.25 2.14 -5.23
CA SER A 87 6.17 3.12 -5.18
C SER A 87 5.90 3.50 -3.73
N ILE A 88 6.10 4.77 -3.41
CA ILE A 88 5.86 5.36 -2.10
C ILE A 88 4.59 6.19 -2.19
N ILE A 89 3.54 5.74 -1.52
CA ILE A 89 2.23 6.37 -1.48
C ILE A 89 2.05 6.99 -0.09
N ARG A 90 1.81 8.29 -0.05
CA ARG A 90 1.52 9.04 1.18
C ARG A 90 0.05 9.39 1.23
N TYR A 91 -0.58 9.10 2.37
CA TYR A 91 -1.93 9.58 2.65
C TYR A 91 -1.86 11.03 3.14
N LEU A 92 -2.68 11.90 2.53
CA LEU A 92 -2.78 13.31 2.90
C LEU A 92 -4.00 13.54 3.76
N GLU A 93 -3.83 14.33 4.82
CA GLU A 93 -4.93 14.73 5.71
C GLU A 93 -5.91 15.60 4.91
N GLU A 94 -7.20 15.28 5.01
CA GLU A 94 -8.23 16.28 4.73
C GLU A 94 -8.08 17.40 5.76
N LYS A 95 -7.59 18.55 5.30
CA LYS A 95 -7.54 19.79 6.08
C LYS A 95 -8.92 20.31 6.43
#